data_AF-A0A8T3UDM8-F1
#
_entry.id   AF-A0A8T3UDM8-F1
#
_cell.length_a   1.000
_cell.length_b   1.000
_cell.length_c   1.000
_cell.angle_alpha   90.00
_cell.angle_beta   90.00
_cell.angle_gamma   90.00
#
_symmetry.space_group_name_H-M   'P 1'
#
loop_
_entity.id
_entity.type
_entity.pdbx_description
1 polymer ?
#
loop_
_entity_poly.entity_id
_entity_poly.type
_entity_poly.pdbx_seq_one_letter_code
_entity_poly.pdbx_strand_id
1 'polypeptide(L)'
;SNPTLNADSEDVINFVTDDFMVGGKAVKASTYTGRIAGLIAGTPYSQSITLAGLSEIESIPDQEKSAIDTAIESGKLTLCWKKGKARIARGVNSRTSITEDRGEQFKKIKLVNSYKLINNAIYKVIIDHYIGKVPNSYDNKCLLIVEIKNFLADLSTEELIEKGFDVGINMTKQKEYLKSKGVDVKAMTEQEIKEANTGSKVFLSISIKGIDAMEDFDIEVSV
;
A
#
# COMPACT_ATOMS: atom_id res chain seq x y z
N SER A 1 -18.81 20.85 12.88
CA SER A 1 -18.74 19.46 12.39
C SER A 1 -17.52 19.33 11.51
N ASN A 2 -16.62 18.39 11.78
CA ASN A 2 -15.63 17.99 10.77
C ASN A 2 -16.43 17.43 9.58
N PRO A 3 -16.28 17.98 8.35
CA PRO A 3 -16.91 17.37 7.20
C PRO A 3 -16.29 15.97 7.07
N THR A 4 -17.11 14.93 7.21
CA THR A 4 -16.70 13.56 6.93
C THR A 4 -16.29 13.49 5.45
N LEU A 5 -15.00 13.52 5.21
CA LEU A 5 -14.44 13.36 3.87
C LEU A 5 -14.69 11.91 3.44
N ASN A 6 -15.64 11.71 2.52
CA ASN A 6 -15.86 10.41 1.90
C ASN A 6 -15.01 10.30 0.63
N ALA A 7 -13.70 10.27 0.80
CA ALA A 7 -12.76 10.25 -0.32
C ALA A 7 -12.67 8.88 -1.02
N ASP A 8 -12.93 7.79 -0.29
CA ASP A 8 -12.83 6.41 -0.80
C ASP A 8 -11.54 6.14 -1.59
N SER A 9 -10.40 6.42 -0.95
CA SER A 9 -9.08 6.35 -1.59
C SER A 9 -8.03 5.79 -0.63
N GLU A 10 -7.16 4.93 -1.16
CA GLU A 10 -6.02 4.39 -0.43
C GLU A 10 -4.95 5.44 -0.07
N ASP A 11 -5.04 6.63 -0.69
CA ASP A 11 -4.10 7.74 -0.51
C ASP A 11 -4.55 8.75 0.54
N VAL A 12 -5.78 8.63 1.05
CA VAL A 12 -6.37 9.60 1.98
C VAL A 12 -6.53 8.96 3.36
N ILE A 13 -6.01 9.63 4.39
CA ILE A 13 -6.20 9.23 5.79
C ILE A 13 -7.26 10.12 6.42
N ASN A 14 -8.39 9.51 6.83
CA ASN A 14 -9.51 10.22 7.44
C ASN A 14 -9.47 10.08 8.97
N PHE A 15 -8.69 10.93 9.65
CA PHE A 15 -8.64 10.95 11.12
C PHE A 15 -9.81 11.73 11.71
N VAL A 16 -10.60 11.10 12.58
CA VAL A 16 -11.93 11.63 12.98
C VAL A 16 -12.15 11.87 14.46
N THR A 17 -11.22 11.49 15.35
CA THR A 17 -11.44 11.68 16.79
C THR A 17 -11.23 13.14 17.16
N ASP A 18 -12.31 13.82 17.56
CA ASP A 18 -12.30 15.16 18.14
C ASP A 18 -12.32 15.09 19.68
N ASP A 19 -12.11 16.23 20.32
CA ASP A 19 -12.28 16.49 21.75
C ASP A 19 -11.48 15.55 22.70
N PHE A 20 -10.37 15.01 22.21
CA PHE A 20 -9.38 14.34 23.06
C PHE A 20 -8.45 15.36 23.72
N MET A 21 -7.88 15.02 24.88
CA MET A 21 -7.13 15.94 25.72
C MET A 21 -5.62 15.78 25.52
N VAL A 22 -4.92 16.89 25.27
CA VAL A 22 -3.45 16.97 25.23
C VAL A 22 -3.02 18.22 26.00
N GLY A 23 -2.20 18.07 27.04
CA GLY A 23 -1.75 19.19 27.87
C GLY A 23 -2.92 19.95 28.50
N GLY A 24 -3.96 19.24 28.96
CA GLY A 24 -5.16 19.82 29.54
C GLY A 24 -6.07 20.59 28.58
N LYS A 25 -5.87 20.48 27.25
CA LYS A 25 -6.72 21.15 26.24
C LYS A 25 -7.39 20.15 25.32
N ALA A 26 -8.65 20.42 24.99
CA ALA A 26 -9.37 19.66 23.97
C ALA A 26 -8.79 19.96 22.58
N VAL A 27 -8.47 18.91 21.83
CA VAL A 27 -7.86 18.97 20.51
C VAL A 27 -8.85 18.46 19.46
N LYS A 28 -8.91 19.17 18.32
CA LYS A 28 -9.68 18.73 17.15
C LYS A 28 -8.82 17.86 16.24
N ALA A 29 -9.43 16.85 15.63
CA ALA A 29 -8.79 15.92 14.71
C ALA A 29 -7.99 16.65 13.61
N SER A 30 -8.59 17.68 13.02
CA SER A 30 -7.99 18.49 11.94
C SER A 30 -6.66 19.14 12.34
N THR A 31 -6.51 19.54 13.61
CA THR A 31 -5.29 20.14 14.14
C THR A 31 -4.21 19.12 14.50
N TYR A 32 -4.56 17.83 14.56
CA TYR A 32 -3.66 16.74 14.96
C TYR A 32 -3.13 15.92 13.78
N THR A 33 -3.59 16.21 12.56
CA THR A 33 -3.22 15.47 11.33
C THR A 33 -1.71 15.44 11.09
N GLY A 34 -0.97 16.50 11.41
CA GLY A 34 0.50 16.52 11.30
C GLY A 34 1.18 15.48 12.20
N ARG A 35 0.66 15.26 13.41
CA ARG A 35 1.16 14.24 14.34
C ARG A 35 0.86 12.82 13.85
N ILE A 36 -0.33 12.61 13.26
CA ILE A 36 -0.72 11.35 12.62
C ILE A 36 0.16 11.07 11.39
N ALA A 37 0.40 12.07 10.54
CA ALA A 37 1.30 11.95 9.40
C ALA A 37 2.73 11.58 9.85
N GLY A 38 3.24 12.23 10.90
CA GLY A 38 4.52 11.88 11.51
C GLY A 38 4.56 10.46 12.08
N LEU A 39 3.48 10.00 12.72
CA LEU A 39 3.37 8.61 13.20
C LEU A 39 3.48 7.62 12.03
N ILE A 40 2.71 7.84 10.97
CA ILE A 40 2.70 6.98 9.78
C ILE A 40 4.07 6.96 9.12
N ALA A 41 4.66 8.14 8.89
CA ALA A 41 5.97 8.28 8.25
C ALA A 41 7.11 7.69 9.08
N GLY A 42 7.02 7.75 10.41
CA GLY A 42 8.01 7.20 11.33
C GLY A 42 7.84 5.70 11.64
N THR A 43 6.78 5.06 11.14
CA THR A 43 6.53 3.63 11.39
C THR A 43 7.25 2.78 10.34
N PRO A 44 8.09 1.80 10.73
CA PRO A 44 8.73 0.89 9.78
C PRO A 44 7.73 0.16 8.89
N TYR A 45 8.08 -0.12 7.63
CA TYR A 45 7.19 -0.80 6.66
C TYR A 45 6.74 -2.21 7.10
N SER A 46 7.51 -2.87 7.98
CA SER A 46 7.16 -4.17 8.56
C SER A 46 6.10 -4.08 9.66
N GLN A 47 5.79 -2.88 10.15
CA GLN A 47 4.86 -2.64 11.26
C GLN A 47 3.61 -1.89 10.83
N SER A 48 2.52 -2.10 11.57
CA SER A 48 1.30 -1.31 11.45
C SER A 48 1.21 -0.30 12.58
N ILE A 49 0.52 0.81 12.33
CA ILE A 49 0.16 1.76 13.39
C ILE A 49 -1.02 1.26 14.24
N THR A 50 -1.63 0.12 13.93
CA THR A 50 -2.70 -0.47 14.75
C THR A 50 -2.24 -0.64 16.19
N LEU A 51 -3.01 -0.09 17.13
CA LEU A 51 -2.70 -0.02 18.56
C LEU A 51 -1.41 0.71 18.92
N ALA A 52 -0.80 1.50 18.02
CA ALA A 52 0.29 2.40 18.35
C ALA A 52 -0.16 3.38 19.45
N GLY A 53 0.66 3.50 20.50
CA GLY A 53 0.35 4.35 21.66
C GLY A 53 0.68 5.81 21.40
N LEU A 54 -0.19 6.70 21.90
CA LEU A 54 -0.03 8.15 21.85
C LEU A 54 0.00 8.66 23.30
N SER A 55 1.18 8.64 23.91
CA SER A 55 1.38 8.97 25.33
C SER A 55 1.08 10.42 25.69
N GLU A 56 1.12 11.30 24.70
CA GLU A 56 0.77 12.71 24.82
C GLU A 56 -0.74 12.96 24.97
N ILE A 57 -1.58 11.96 24.67
CA ILE A 57 -3.03 12.05 24.81
C ILE A 57 -3.44 11.55 26.20
N GLU A 58 -4.00 12.47 26.99
CA GLU A 58 -4.37 12.28 28.40
C GLU A 58 -5.72 11.59 28.55
N SER A 59 -6.67 11.88 27.66
CA SER A 59 -7.97 11.23 27.59
C SER A 59 -8.58 11.37 26.19
N ILE A 60 -9.56 10.52 25.88
CA ILE A 60 -10.37 10.60 24.67
C ILE A 60 -11.85 10.62 25.09
N PRO A 61 -12.78 11.13 24.25
CA PRO A 61 -14.20 10.96 24.51
C PRO A 61 -14.59 9.49 24.63
N ASP A 62 -15.55 9.19 25.49
CA ASP A 62 -16.08 7.83 25.61
C ASP A 62 -16.70 7.38 24.29
N GLN A 63 -16.31 6.19 23.85
CA GLN A 63 -16.80 5.58 22.61
C GLN A 63 -17.11 4.12 22.86
N GLU A 64 -18.28 3.67 22.44
CA GLU A 64 -18.60 2.25 22.41
C GLU A 64 -17.70 1.52 21.40
N LYS A 65 -17.36 0.27 21.71
CA LYS A 65 -16.57 -0.57 20.79
C LYS A 65 -17.23 -0.68 19.41
N SER A 66 -18.54 -0.87 19.37
CA SER A 66 -19.35 -0.92 18.14
C SER A 66 -19.19 0.33 17.27
N ALA A 67 -19.11 1.52 17.89
CA ALA A 67 -18.91 2.79 17.19
C ALA A 67 -17.50 2.90 16.60
N ILE A 68 -16.49 2.41 17.32
CA ILE A 68 -15.11 2.34 16.84
C ILE A 68 -15.01 1.37 15.65
N ASP A 69 -15.59 0.17 15.78
CA ASP A 69 -15.59 -0.85 14.72
C ASP A 69 -16.30 -0.30 13.47
N THR A 70 -17.46 0.35 13.63
CA THR A 70 -18.18 1.00 12.52
C THR A 70 -17.36 2.10 11.85
N ALA A 71 -16.61 2.88 12.64
CA ALA A 71 -15.74 3.92 12.10
C ALA A 71 -14.62 3.30 11.24
N ILE A 72 -13.98 2.24 11.74
CA ILE A 72 -12.92 1.52 11.01
C ILE A 72 -13.44 0.97 9.67
N GLU A 73 -14.59 0.29 9.69
CA GLU A 73 -15.22 -0.26 8.46
C GLU A 73 -15.63 0.84 7.48
N SER A 74 -15.90 2.05 7.98
CA SER A 74 -16.19 3.22 7.16
C SER A 74 -14.94 3.98 6.70
N GLY A 75 -13.74 3.38 6.79
CA GLY A 75 -12.48 4.00 6.37
C GLY A 75 -12.06 5.18 7.25
N LYS A 76 -12.40 5.18 8.54
CA LYS A 76 -12.02 6.24 9.46
C LYS A 76 -10.92 5.77 10.40
N LEU A 77 -9.82 6.51 10.40
CA LEU A 77 -8.79 6.38 11.42
C LEU A 77 -9.30 7.04 12.71
N THR A 78 -9.39 6.27 13.79
CA THR A 78 -9.88 6.76 15.09
C THR A 78 -8.98 6.30 16.23
N LEU A 79 -9.10 6.96 17.37
CA LEU A 79 -8.49 6.56 18.62
C LEU A 79 -9.35 5.51 19.35
N CYS A 80 -8.71 4.73 20.21
CA CYS A 80 -9.35 3.92 21.23
C CYS A 80 -8.55 4.00 22.54
N TRP A 81 -9.22 3.77 23.66
CA TRP A 81 -8.56 3.65 24.96
C TRP A 81 -8.34 2.17 25.27
N LYS A 82 -7.08 1.71 25.31
CA LYS A 82 -6.77 0.29 25.54
C LYS A 82 -5.50 0.11 26.35
N LYS A 83 -5.60 -0.69 27.42
CA LYS A 83 -4.52 -0.93 28.40
C LYS A 83 -3.99 0.40 28.99
N GLY A 84 -4.89 1.29 29.40
CA GLY A 84 -4.58 2.52 30.13
C GLY A 84 -3.93 3.64 29.30
N LYS A 85 -3.99 3.59 27.97
CA LYS A 85 -3.42 4.61 27.08
C LYS A 85 -4.33 4.83 25.87
N ALA A 86 -4.31 6.04 25.32
CA ALA A 86 -4.85 6.32 23.99
C ALA A 86 -3.99 5.65 22.91
N ARG A 87 -4.65 5.03 21.94
CA ARG A 87 -4.02 4.30 20.84
C ARG A 87 -4.77 4.53 19.54
N ILE A 88 -4.08 4.34 18.42
CA ILE A 88 -4.76 4.16 17.13
C ILE A 88 -5.59 2.86 17.18
N ALA A 89 -6.86 2.92 16.80
CA ALA A 89 -7.74 1.75 16.85
C ALA A 89 -7.36 0.69 15.79
N ARG A 90 -7.23 1.11 14.52
CA ARG A 90 -6.76 0.30 13.39
C ARG A 90 -6.10 1.20 12.35
N GLY A 91 -4.99 0.76 11.76
CA GLY A 91 -4.26 1.49 10.70
C GLY A 91 -4.93 1.41 9.33
N VAL A 92 -6.10 2.04 9.19
CA VAL A 92 -6.87 2.10 7.93
C VAL A 92 -6.80 3.48 7.27
N ASN A 93 -6.85 3.48 5.93
CA ASN A 93 -7.07 4.69 5.12
C ASN A 93 -8.58 4.87 4.84
N SER A 94 -8.93 5.83 3.99
CA SER A 94 -10.33 6.17 3.72
C SER A 94 -11.01 5.28 2.71
N ARG A 95 -10.33 4.28 2.14
CA ARG A 95 -10.90 3.38 1.15
C ARG A 95 -11.88 2.42 1.82
N THR A 96 -13.05 2.29 1.23
CA THR A 96 -14.08 1.31 1.60
C THR A 96 -14.43 0.38 0.43
N SER A 97 -14.30 0.86 -0.81
CA SER A 97 -14.60 0.09 -2.01
C SER A 97 -13.59 -1.01 -2.32
N ILE A 98 -14.10 -2.20 -2.64
CA ILE A 98 -13.34 -3.35 -3.14
C ILE A 98 -13.61 -3.49 -4.64
N THR A 99 -12.56 -3.56 -5.44
CA THR A 99 -12.63 -3.77 -6.89
C THR A 99 -11.79 -4.99 -7.28
N GLU A 100 -11.94 -5.46 -8.52
CA GLU A 100 -11.19 -6.61 -9.06
C GLU A 100 -9.66 -6.46 -8.88
N ASP A 101 -9.15 -5.24 -9.05
CA ASP A 101 -7.73 -4.90 -8.96
C ASP A 101 -7.31 -4.32 -7.59
N ARG A 102 -8.26 -4.09 -6.68
CA ARG A 102 -8.02 -3.50 -5.35
C ARG A 102 -8.85 -4.22 -4.28
N GLY A 103 -8.25 -5.23 -3.67
CA GLY A 103 -8.81 -5.96 -2.54
C GLY A 103 -8.72 -5.24 -1.18
N GLU A 104 -9.13 -5.93 -0.11
CA GLU A 104 -9.09 -5.46 1.29
C GLU A 104 -7.72 -4.94 1.72
N GLN A 105 -6.63 -5.51 1.18
CA GLN A 105 -5.27 -5.07 1.47
C GLN A 105 -5.03 -3.57 1.19
N PHE A 106 -5.79 -2.98 0.27
CA PHE A 106 -5.67 -1.55 -0.06
C PHE A 106 -6.36 -0.62 0.93
N LYS A 107 -7.09 -1.15 1.92
CA LYS A 107 -7.60 -0.35 3.05
C LYS A 107 -6.54 -0.13 4.14
N LYS A 108 -5.49 -0.95 4.17
CA LYS A 108 -4.47 -0.93 5.22
C LYS A 108 -3.32 0.00 4.88
N ILE A 109 -3.03 0.95 5.78
CA ILE A 109 -1.94 1.93 5.62
C ILE A 109 -0.58 1.24 5.42
N LYS A 110 -0.28 0.22 6.23
CA LYS A 110 0.98 -0.55 6.15
C LYS A 110 1.20 -1.09 4.73
N LEU A 111 0.24 -1.86 4.22
CA LEU A 111 0.36 -2.55 2.93
C LEU A 111 0.45 -1.56 1.78
N VAL A 112 -0.39 -0.51 1.79
CA VAL A 112 -0.34 0.55 0.77
C VAL A 112 1.01 1.27 0.77
N ASN A 113 1.58 1.56 1.95
CA ASN A 113 2.91 2.17 2.05
C ASN A 113 4.00 1.27 1.48
N SER A 114 3.96 -0.04 1.75
CA SER A 114 4.90 -1.00 1.16
C SER A 114 4.78 -1.07 -0.36
N TYR A 115 3.56 -1.10 -0.91
CA TYR A 115 3.36 -1.09 -2.36
C TYR A 115 3.84 0.21 -3.01
N LYS A 116 3.63 1.36 -2.36
CA LYS A 116 4.16 2.65 -2.82
C LYS A 116 5.68 2.69 -2.79
N LEU A 117 6.32 2.16 -1.75
CA LEU A 117 7.78 2.03 -1.68
C LEU A 117 8.32 1.23 -2.87
N ILE A 118 7.75 0.05 -3.11
CA ILE A 118 8.14 -0.84 -4.20
C ILE A 118 7.99 -0.13 -5.55
N ASN A 119 6.82 0.47 -5.78
CA ASN A 119 6.52 1.18 -7.01
C ASN A 119 7.53 2.32 -7.26
N ASN A 120 7.76 3.17 -6.26
CA ASN A 120 8.68 4.30 -6.36
C ASN A 120 10.13 3.86 -6.59
N ALA A 121 10.58 2.79 -5.92
CA ALA A 121 11.93 2.25 -6.10
C ALA A 121 12.14 1.73 -7.54
N ILE A 122 11.17 0.99 -8.08
CA ILE A 122 11.22 0.47 -9.45
C ILE A 122 11.21 1.61 -10.47
N TYR A 123 10.32 2.60 -10.30
CA TYR A 123 10.30 3.78 -11.16
C TYR A 123 11.62 4.54 -11.15
N LYS A 124 12.23 4.70 -9.96
CA LYS A 124 13.53 5.34 -9.81
C LYS A 124 14.61 4.60 -10.60
N VAL A 125 14.72 3.28 -10.46
CA VAL A 125 15.69 2.47 -11.21
C VAL A 125 15.50 2.63 -12.72
N ILE A 126 14.25 2.56 -13.19
CA ILE A 126 13.92 2.69 -14.61
C ILE A 126 14.34 4.07 -15.15
N ILE A 127 14.05 5.15 -14.42
CA ILE A 127 14.39 6.53 -14.82
C ILE A 127 15.91 6.74 -14.78
N ASP A 128 16.56 6.31 -13.70
CA ASP A 128 17.97 6.59 -13.45
C ASP A 128 18.90 5.75 -14.33
N HIS A 129 18.49 4.53 -14.73
CA HIS A 129 19.40 3.60 -15.42
C HIS A 129 18.94 3.14 -16.81
N TYR A 130 17.64 3.13 -17.13
CA TYR A 130 17.16 2.53 -18.38
C TYR A 130 16.64 3.54 -19.39
N ILE A 131 15.73 4.44 -18.99
CA ILE A 131 15.06 5.37 -19.91
C ILE A 131 16.11 6.25 -20.62
N GLY A 132 16.14 6.15 -21.95
CA GLY A 132 17.03 6.92 -22.81
C GLY A 132 18.51 6.50 -22.78
N LYS A 133 18.87 5.50 -21.97
CA LYS A 133 20.26 5.08 -21.73
C LYS A 133 20.55 3.67 -22.24
N VAL A 134 19.56 2.79 -22.21
CA VAL A 134 19.69 1.38 -22.60
C VAL A 134 18.86 1.10 -23.86
N PRO A 135 19.42 0.42 -24.88
CA PRO A 135 18.65 -0.01 -26.05
C PRO A 135 17.44 -0.87 -25.66
N ASN A 136 16.26 -0.61 -26.21
CA ASN A 136 15.03 -1.34 -25.87
C ASN A 136 14.90 -2.69 -26.60
N SER A 137 15.93 -3.53 -26.53
CA SER A 137 15.89 -4.92 -27.01
C SER A 137 15.18 -5.84 -26.00
N TYR A 138 14.74 -7.01 -26.44
CA TYR A 138 14.18 -8.02 -25.54
C TYR A 138 15.18 -8.42 -24.44
N ASP A 139 16.44 -8.64 -24.80
CA ASP A 139 17.49 -8.98 -23.84
C ASP A 139 17.63 -7.93 -22.74
N ASN A 140 17.63 -6.65 -23.10
CA ASN A 140 17.71 -5.56 -22.12
C ASN A 140 16.45 -5.42 -21.27
N LYS A 141 15.26 -5.74 -21.82
CA LYS A 141 14.03 -5.86 -21.01
C LYS A 141 14.15 -7.03 -20.01
N CYS A 142 14.74 -8.15 -20.40
CA CYS A 142 15.02 -9.27 -19.51
C CYS A 142 16.00 -8.89 -18.40
N LEU A 143 17.05 -8.11 -18.70
CA LEU A 143 17.96 -7.58 -17.67
C LEU A 143 17.21 -6.71 -16.65
N LEU A 144 16.34 -5.80 -17.10
CA LEU A 144 15.48 -5.01 -16.21
C LEU A 144 14.57 -5.89 -15.36
N ILE A 145 13.94 -6.91 -15.95
CA ILE A 145 13.09 -7.86 -15.24
C ILE A 145 13.89 -8.58 -14.15
N VAL A 146 15.11 -9.04 -14.44
CA VAL A 146 15.99 -9.70 -13.45
C VAL A 146 16.37 -8.74 -12.33
N GLU A 147 16.70 -7.48 -12.63
CA GLU A 147 17.02 -6.48 -11.62
C GLU A 147 15.85 -6.22 -10.67
N ILE A 148 14.63 -6.08 -11.22
CA ILE A 148 13.41 -5.94 -10.41
C ILE A 148 13.17 -7.21 -9.57
N LYS A 149 13.38 -8.41 -10.12
CA LYS A 149 13.23 -9.67 -9.37
C LYS A 149 14.21 -9.75 -8.20
N ASN A 150 15.46 -9.32 -8.38
CA ASN A 150 16.45 -9.29 -7.30
C ASN A 150 16.02 -8.33 -6.18
N PHE A 151 15.58 -7.12 -6.55
CA PHE A 151 15.04 -6.17 -5.57
C PHE A 151 13.85 -6.74 -4.78
N LEU A 152 12.90 -7.40 -5.46
CA LEU A 152 11.77 -8.05 -4.78
C LEU A 152 12.22 -9.23 -3.90
N ALA A 153 13.29 -9.95 -4.28
CA ALA A 153 13.86 -11.01 -3.45
C ALA A 153 14.44 -10.46 -2.12
N ASP A 154 15.07 -9.29 -2.17
CA ASP A 154 15.58 -8.60 -0.98
C ASP A 154 14.42 -8.23 -0.05
N LEU A 155 13.35 -7.61 -0.58
CA LEU A 155 12.16 -7.27 0.21
C LEU A 155 11.42 -8.49 0.77
N SER A 156 11.47 -9.63 0.07
CA SER A 156 10.92 -10.88 0.57
C SER A 156 11.75 -11.44 1.73
N THR A 157 13.08 -11.25 1.68
CA THR A 157 13.99 -11.60 2.78
C THR A 157 13.76 -10.70 4.00
N GLU A 158 13.39 -9.44 3.79
CA GLU A 158 13.01 -8.48 4.83
C GLU A 158 11.58 -8.68 5.37
N GLU A 159 10.86 -9.73 4.92
CA GLU A 159 9.48 -10.03 5.30
C GLU A 159 8.48 -8.88 5.01
N LEU A 160 8.76 -8.05 4.00
CA LEU A 160 7.82 -7.03 3.53
C LEU A 160 6.82 -7.59 2.51
N ILE A 161 7.25 -8.58 1.73
CA ILE A 161 6.41 -9.30 0.76
C ILE A 161 6.61 -10.81 0.88
N GLU A 162 5.57 -11.55 0.50
CA GLU A 162 5.57 -13.00 0.46
C GLU A 162 6.55 -13.51 -0.61
N LYS A 163 6.99 -14.76 -0.42
CA LYS A 163 7.71 -15.48 -1.46
C LYS A 163 6.77 -15.77 -2.65
N GLY A 164 7.34 -15.97 -3.84
CA GLY A 164 6.57 -16.34 -5.03
C GLY A 164 5.98 -15.17 -5.82
N PHE A 165 6.65 -14.02 -5.81
CA PHE A 165 6.34 -12.90 -6.71
C PHE A 165 6.68 -13.24 -8.17
N ASP A 166 6.03 -12.54 -9.10
CA ASP A 166 6.31 -12.65 -10.54
C ASP A 166 6.57 -11.28 -11.17
N VAL A 167 7.51 -11.27 -12.11
CA VAL A 167 7.87 -10.10 -12.91
C VAL A 167 8.09 -10.57 -14.34
N GLY A 168 7.43 -9.92 -15.29
CA GLY A 168 7.53 -10.28 -16.69
C GLY A 168 7.03 -9.19 -17.62
N ILE A 169 7.01 -9.51 -18.92
CA ILE A 169 6.39 -8.66 -19.93
C ILE A 169 4.87 -8.64 -19.70
N ASN A 170 4.27 -7.45 -19.68
CA ASN A 170 2.82 -7.33 -19.67
C ASN A 170 2.26 -7.71 -21.05
N MET A 171 1.89 -8.98 -21.19
CA MET A 171 1.42 -9.55 -22.46
C MET A 171 0.17 -8.86 -22.98
N THR A 172 -0.74 -8.43 -22.10
CA THR A 172 -1.96 -7.71 -22.50
C THR A 172 -1.60 -6.38 -23.15
N LYS A 173 -0.81 -5.54 -22.45
CA LYS A 173 -0.39 -4.23 -22.95
C LYS A 173 0.51 -4.31 -24.18
N GLN A 174 1.40 -5.31 -24.23
CA GLN A 174 2.26 -5.51 -25.39
C GLN A 174 1.46 -5.95 -26.62
N LYS A 175 0.49 -6.87 -26.47
CA LYS A 175 -0.44 -7.24 -27.57
C LYS A 175 -1.27 -6.05 -28.05
N GLU A 176 -1.80 -5.24 -27.13
CA GLU A 176 -2.54 -4.01 -27.46
C GLU A 176 -1.66 -3.05 -28.29
N TYR A 177 -0.42 -2.81 -27.85
CA TYR A 177 0.53 -1.97 -28.56
C TYR A 177 0.84 -2.50 -29.96
N LEU A 178 1.18 -3.79 -30.10
CA LEU A 178 1.52 -4.39 -31.39
C LEU A 178 0.34 -4.31 -32.39
N LYS A 179 -0.89 -4.60 -31.93
CA LYS A 179 -2.11 -4.42 -32.73
C LYS A 179 -2.28 -2.98 -33.19
N SER A 180 -2.02 -2.00 -32.31
CA SER A 180 -2.07 -0.56 -32.67
C SER A 180 -1.06 -0.15 -33.74
N LYS A 181 -0.03 -0.97 -33.97
CA LYS A 181 0.99 -0.81 -35.02
C LYS A 181 0.73 -1.67 -36.26
N GLY A 182 -0.42 -2.33 -36.34
CA GLY A 182 -0.81 -3.17 -37.49
C GLY A 182 -0.17 -4.56 -37.50
N VAL A 183 0.43 -5.01 -36.40
CA VAL A 183 1.01 -6.36 -36.29
C VAL A 183 -0.09 -7.38 -35.99
N ASP A 184 -0.14 -8.46 -36.78
CA ASP A 184 -1.06 -9.58 -36.54
C ASP A 184 -0.53 -10.52 -35.43
N VAL A 185 -0.86 -10.19 -34.19
CA VAL A 185 -0.44 -10.97 -33.02
C VAL A 185 -1.12 -12.34 -32.90
N LYS A 186 -2.14 -12.66 -33.71
CA LYS A 186 -2.80 -13.98 -33.64
C LYS A 186 -1.95 -15.09 -34.26
N ALA A 187 -1.14 -14.73 -35.25
CA ALA A 187 -0.21 -15.64 -35.91
C ALA A 187 1.12 -15.81 -35.13
N MET A 188 1.32 -15.04 -34.05
CA MET A 188 2.54 -15.05 -33.26
C MET A 188 2.41 -15.96 -32.04
N THR A 189 3.48 -16.71 -31.77
CA THR A 189 3.69 -17.41 -30.50
C THR A 189 3.86 -16.42 -29.35
N GLU A 190 3.71 -16.90 -28.11
CA GLU A 190 3.93 -16.06 -26.93
C GLU A 190 5.34 -15.46 -26.88
N GLN A 191 6.35 -16.25 -27.28
CA GLN A 191 7.74 -15.81 -27.28
C GLN A 191 8.00 -14.74 -28.35
N GLU A 192 7.47 -14.90 -29.56
CA GLU A 192 7.56 -13.87 -30.59
C GLU A 192 6.89 -12.56 -30.15
N ILE A 193 5.77 -12.65 -29.44
CA ILE A 193 5.10 -11.46 -28.89
C ILE A 193 5.99 -10.79 -27.83
N LYS A 194 6.65 -11.55 -26.95
CA LYS A 194 7.57 -11.04 -25.93
C LYS A 194 8.78 -10.34 -26.55
N GLU A 195 9.34 -10.91 -27.61
CA GLU A 195 10.54 -10.44 -28.30
C GLU A 195 10.29 -9.27 -29.26
N ALA A 196 9.02 -9.07 -29.68
CA ALA A 196 8.66 -8.04 -30.63
C ALA A 196 9.16 -6.64 -30.24
N ASN A 197 9.62 -5.90 -31.25
CA ASN A 197 10.06 -4.52 -31.08
C ASN A 197 8.88 -3.63 -30.67
N THR A 198 9.06 -2.85 -29.60
CA THR A 198 8.05 -1.93 -29.06
C THR A 198 8.49 -0.46 -29.14
N GLY A 199 9.42 -0.14 -30.04
CA GLY A 199 10.03 1.18 -30.16
C GLY A 199 10.70 1.59 -28.85
N SER A 200 10.23 2.68 -28.25
CA SER A 200 10.68 3.15 -26.92
C SER A 200 9.78 2.71 -25.76
N LYS A 201 8.75 1.89 -26.00
CA LYS A 201 7.82 1.46 -24.96
C LYS A 201 8.31 0.19 -24.29
N VAL A 202 8.21 0.13 -22.97
CA VAL A 202 8.45 -1.06 -22.15
C VAL A 202 7.17 -1.35 -21.39
N PHE A 203 6.69 -2.59 -21.45
CA PHE A 203 5.46 -3.01 -20.78
C PHE A 203 5.79 -4.14 -19.82
N LEU A 204 5.74 -3.86 -18.51
CA LEU A 204 6.01 -4.85 -17.46
C LEU A 204 4.76 -5.13 -16.64
N SER A 205 4.68 -6.36 -16.15
CA SER A 205 3.70 -6.83 -15.18
C SER A 205 4.46 -7.29 -13.94
N ILE A 206 3.95 -6.92 -12.78
CA ILE A 206 4.53 -7.26 -11.48
C ILE A 206 3.41 -7.76 -10.60
N SER A 207 3.55 -8.97 -10.09
CA SER A 207 2.62 -9.59 -9.14
C SER A 207 3.34 -9.84 -7.84
N ILE A 208 2.84 -9.24 -6.76
CA ILE A 208 3.38 -9.36 -5.40
C ILE A 208 2.23 -9.52 -4.41
N LYS A 209 2.54 -10.07 -3.24
CA LYS A 209 1.64 -10.10 -2.09
C LYS A 209 2.38 -9.55 -0.87
N GLY A 210 1.89 -8.46 -0.30
CA GLY A 210 2.48 -7.88 0.92
C GLY A 210 2.23 -8.76 2.14
N ILE A 211 3.20 -8.81 3.06
CA ILE A 211 3.03 -9.44 4.36
C ILE A 211 2.41 -8.43 5.32
N ASP A 212 1.27 -8.79 5.91
CA ASP A 212 0.55 -7.91 6.84
C ASP A 212 1.12 -7.99 8.27
N ALA A 213 0.76 -7.03 9.12
CA ALA A 213 1.08 -7.10 10.54
C ALA A 213 0.10 -8.02 11.28
N MET A 214 0.55 -8.65 12.35
CA MET A 214 -0.34 -9.34 13.29
C MET A 214 -1.13 -8.29 14.08
N GLU A 215 -2.39 -8.06 13.70
CA GLU A 215 -3.23 -7.05 14.32
C GLU A 215 -4.34 -7.63 15.21
N ASP A 216 -4.72 -8.88 14.96
CA ASP A 216 -5.77 -9.61 15.65
C ASP A 216 -5.22 -10.93 16.21
N PHE A 217 -5.71 -11.30 17.40
CA PHE A 217 -5.29 -12.51 18.10
C PHE A 217 -6.53 -13.18 18.69
N ASP A 218 -6.65 -14.48 18.44
CA ASP A 218 -7.54 -15.36 19.17
C ASP A 218 -6.67 -16.41 19.87
N ILE A 219 -6.82 -16.53 21.18
CA ILE A 219 -5.97 -17.39 22.01
C ILE A 219 -6.87 -18.23 22.89
N GLU A 220 -6.93 -19.53 22.58
CA GLU A 220 -7.58 -20.52 23.41
C GLU A 220 -6.58 -21.12 24.41
N VAL A 221 -6.97 -21.21 25.67
CA VAL A 221 -6.20 -21.88 26.73
C VAL A 221 -7.04 -23.02 27.27
N SER A 222 -6.58 -24.26 27.10
CA SER A 222 -7.20 -25.46 27.67
C SER A 222 -6.32 -26.06 28.78
N VAL A 223 -6.96 -26.75 29.72
CA VAL A 223 -6.33 -27.45 30.86
C VAL A 223 -6.71 -28.92 30.81
#